data_AF-A0A316ZG35-F1
#
_entry.id   AF-A0A316ZG35-F1
#
_cell.length_a   1.000
_cell.length_b   1.000
_cell.length_c   1.000
_cell.angle_alpha   90.00
_cell.angle_beta   90.00
_cell.angle_gamma   90.00
#
_symmetry.space_group_name_H-M   'P 1'
#
loop_
_entity.id
_entity.type
_entity.pdbx_description
1 polymer ?
#
loop_
_entity_poly.entity_id
_entity_poly.type
_entity_poly.pdbx_seq_one_letter_code
_entity_poly.pdbx_strand_id
1 'polypeptide(L)'
;MQPRIGPALPQPAVDDEPLAGPAAPVNPREYGKALLPGEGSAMAAYAAEGKRIPRRGEIGLDSEQIEKFEKSGYVMSGSRHRRMNAVRVRKENQVISAEEHRGILKLQAEAKAKKEKAIVEQFREMVDQMGGGSGSH
;
A
#
# COMPACT_ATOMS: atom_id res chain seq x y z
N MET A 1 -6.70 -54.80 7.54
CA MET A 1 -6.74 -54.14 6.22
C MET A 1 -8.11 -53.50 6.06
N GLN A 2 -8.22 -52.18 6.16
CA GLN A 2 -9.43 -51.41 5.80
C GLN A 2 -8.98 -50.16 5.04
N PRO A 3 -9.48 -49.91 3.81
CA PRO A 3 -9.22 -48.67 3.10
C PRO A 3 -10.39 -47.70 3.36
N ARG A 4 -10.09 -46.56 3.96
CA ARG A 4 -10.96 -45.37 3.96
C ARG A 4 -10.12 -44.21 3.42
N ILE A 5 -9.77 -44.29 2.14
CA ILE A 5 -9.20 -43.16 1.42
C ILE A 5 -10.39 -42.30 0.98
N GLY A 6 -10.87 -41.45 1.87
CA GLY A 6 -11.64 -40.28 1.45
C GLY A 6 -10.73 -39.29 0.71
N PRO A 7 -11.25 -38.44 -0.17
CA PRO A 7 -10.44 -37.41 -0.81
C PRO A 7 -9.78 -36.56 0.27
N ALA A 8 -8.44 -36.50 0.24
CA ALA A 8 -7.68 -35.71 1.19
C ALA A 8 -8.08 -34.24 1.04
N LEU A 9 -8.59 -33.65 2.12
CA LEU A 9 -8.82 -32.22 2.17
C LEU A 9 -7.48 -31.52 1.85
N PRO A 10 -7.44 -30.56 0.91
CA PRO A 10 -6.24 -29.79 0.67
C PRO A 10 -5.90 -29.07 1.97
N GLN A 11 -4.70 -29.35 2.49
CA GLN A 11 -4.21 -28.66 3.67
C GLN A 11 -4.17 -27.16 3.34
N PRO A 12 -4.74 -26.28 4.18
CA PRO A 12 -4.57 -24.86 3.97
C PRO A 12 -3.07 -24.60 3.91
N ALA A 13 -2.59 -23.97 2.85
CA ALA A 13 -1.25 -23.42 2.82
C ALA A 13 -1.13 -22.48 4.03
N VAL A 14 -0.52 -23.00 5.09
CA VAL A 14 -0.20 -22.31 6.34
C VAL A 14 1.03 -21.45 6.05
N ASP A 15 0.85 -20.46 5.18
CA ASP A 15 1.66 -19.26 5.26
C ASP A 15 1.10 -18.50 6.47
N ASP A 16 1.75 -18.70 7.62
CA ASP A 16 1.53 -18.05 8.93
C ASP A 16 1.91 -16.56 8.84
N GLU A 17 1.36 -15.85 7.87
CA GLU A 17 1.41 -14.39 7.82
C GLU A 17 0.32 -13.88 8.78
N PRO A 18 0.67 -13.02 9.76
CA PRO A 18 -0.28 -12.54 10.74
C PRO A 18 -1.43 -11.88 10.00
N LEU A 19 -2.63 -12.45 10.17
CA LEU A 19 -3.86 -11.97 9.57
C LEU A 19 -4.21 -10.62 10.19
N ALA A 20 -3.58 -9.55 9.69
CA ALA A 20 -3.88 -8.19 10.06
C ALA A 20 -5.39 -7.98 9.88
N GLY A 21 -6.04 -7.52 10.94
CA GLY A 21 -7.48 -7.25 10.95
C GLY A 21 -7.91 -6.32 9.81
N PRO A 22 -9.22 -6.18 9.56
CA PRO A 22 -9.73 -5.42 8.42
C PRO A 22 -9.03 -4.07 8.31
N ALA A 23 -8.31 -3.86 7.20
CA ALA A 23 -7.62 -2.62 6.92
C ALA A 23 -8.66 -1.49 6.98
N ALA A 24 -8.55 -0.64 7.99
CA ALA A 24 -9.42 0.52 8.10
C ALA A 24 -9.34 1.33 6.79
N PRO A 25 -10.46 1.87 6.29
CA PRO A 25 -10.46 2.65 5.07
C PRO A 25 -9.40 3.74 5.17
N VAL A 26 -8.47 3.71 4.24
CA VAL A 26 -7.32 4.60 4.18
C VAL A 26 -7.84 6.02 4.00
N ASN A 27 -7.88 6.78 5.09
CA ASN A 27 -8.45 8.11 5.08
C ASN A 27 -7.45 9.05 4.38
N PRO A 28 -7.77 9.68 3.22
CA PRO A 28 -6.81 10.52 2.48
C PRO A 28 -6.28 11.72 3.27
N ARG A 29 -6.87 11.99 4.44
CA ARG A 29 -6.54 13.08 5.36
C ARG A 29 -5.55 12.69 6.46
N GLU A 30 -5.23 11.42 6.62
CA GLU A 30 -4.41 10.93 7.74
C GLU A 30 -2.97 10.69 7.32
N TYR A 31 -2.21 11.77 7.25
CA TYR A 31 -0.74 11.75 7.16
C TYR A 31 -0.10 12.14 8.50
N GLY A 32 -0.81 11.96 9.62
CA GLY A 32 -0.40 12.33 10.98
C GLY A 32 -0.51 13.84 11.30
N LYS A 33 -0.39 14.19 12.60
CA LYS A 33 -0.70 15.53 13.14
C LYS A 33 0.33 16.63 12.83
N ALA A 34 1.45 16.28 12.20
CA ALA A 34 2.57 17.20 11.97
C ALA A 34 2.51 17.95 10.62
N LEU A 35 1.56 17.58 9.76
CA LEU A 35 1.30 18.25 8.48
C LEU A 35 0.11 19.19 8.60
N LEU A 36 0.14 20.29 7.85
CA LEU A 36 -1.00 21.17 7.70
C LEU A 36 -2.12 20.47 6.93
N PRO A 37 -3.39 20.88 7.12
CA PRO A 37 -4.51 20.34 6.36
C PRO A 37 -4.25 20.42 4.84
N GLY A 38 -4.32 19.29 4.15
CA GLY A 38 -4.08 19.19 2.71
C GLY A 38 -2.61 19.15 2.27
N GLU A 39 -1.65 19.44 3.17
CA GLU A 39 -0.21 19.39 2.85
C GLU A 39 0.23 17.96 2.51
N GLY A 40 -0.20 16.97 3.30
CA GLY A 40 0.15 15.56 3.06
C GLY A 40 -0.41 15.00 1.75
N SER A 41 -1.65 15.34 1.40
CA SER A 41 -2.26 14.90 0.15
C SER A 41 -1.55 15.47 -1.07
N ALA A 42 -1.14 16.75 -1.02
CA ALA A 42 -0.34 17.37 -2.09
C ALA A 42 1.05 16.72 -2.20
N MET A 43 1.74 16.50 -1.08
CA MET A 43 3.04 15.81 -1.06
C MET A 43 2.96 14.39 -1.61
N ALA A 44 1.89 13.66 -1.30
CA ALA A 44 1.67 12.30 -1.79
C ALA A 44 1.50 12.27 -3.32
N ALA A 45 0.81 13.25 -3.91
CA ALA A 45 0.67 13.34 -5.37
C ALA A 45 2.03 13.50 -6.06
N TYR A 46 2.88 14.41 -5.56
CA TYR A 46 4.24 14.57 -6.08
C TYR A 46 5.09 13.30 -5.90
N ALA A 47 4.99 12.64 -4.74
CA ALA A 47 5.71 11.41 -4.47
C ALA A 47 5.26 10.25 -5.38
N ALA A 48 3.96 10.12 -5.65
CA ALA A 48 3.40 9.11 -6.55
C ALA A 48 3.86 9.32 -8.00
N GLU A 49 4.07 10.57 -8.41
CA GLU A 49 4.64 10.93 -9.71
C GLU A 49 6.18 10.78 -9.76
N GLY A 50 6.82 10.38 -8.65
CA GLY A 50 8.28 10.31 -8.53
C GLY A 50 8.96 11.69 -8.60
N LYS A 51 8.18 12.77 -8.46
CA LYS A 51 8.66 14.13 -8.56
C LYS A 51 9.11 14.63 -7.19
N ARG A 52 10.13 15.49 -7.23
CA ARG A 52 10.60 16.19 -6.05
C ARG A 52 9.50 17.11 -5.49
N ILE A 53 9.26 17.03 -4.19
CA ILE A 53 8.30 17.90 -3.48
C ILE A 53 8.82 19.35 -3.49
N PRO A 54 8.05 20.32 -4.04
CA PRO A 54 8.47 21.73 -4.08
C PRO A 54 8.56 22.37 -2.69
N ARG A 55 9.56 23.24 -2.49
CA ARG A 55 9.71 24.03 -1.26
C ARG A 55 8.99 25.38 -1.41
N ARG A 56 8.71 26.08 -0.30
CA ARG A 56 8.01 27.39 -0.32
C ARG A 56 8.68 28.44 -1.24
N GLY A 57 10.01 28.44 -1.30
CA GLY A 57 10.79 29.35 -2.15
C GLY A 57 10.86 28.92 -3.62
N GLU A 58 10.22 27.81 -3.97
CA GLU A 58 10.25 27.19 -5.30
C GLU A 58 8.83 27.15 -5.90
N ILE A 59 7.85 27.79 -5.25
CA ILE A 59 6.48 27.93 -5.77
C ILE A 59 6.55 28.73 -7.08
N GLY A 60 6.03 28.14 -8.16
CA GLY A 60 6.08 28.70 -9.50
C GLY A 60 7.26 28.25 -10.35
N LEU A 61 8.09 27.32 -9.85
CA LEU A 61 9.07 26.59 -10.64
C LEU A 61 8.67 25.13 -10.76
N ASP A 62 8.84 24.59 -11.96
CA ASP A 62 8.67 23.16 -12.21
C ASP A 62 9.83 22.35 -11.63
N SER A 63 9.58 21.10 -11.27
CA SER A 63 10.58 20.20 -10.69
C SER A 63 11.83 20.10 -11.58
N GLU A 64 11.65 20.04 -12.90
CA GLU A 64 12.75 19.98 -13.87
C GLU A 64 13.60 21.26 -13.89
N GLN A 65 12.97 22.43 -13.70
CA GLN A 65 13.68 23.70 -13.66
C GLN A 65 14.56 23.78 -12.41
N ILE A 66 14.04 23.33 -11.27
CA ILE A 66 14.79 23.27 -10.00
C ILE A 66 16.01 22.36 -10.16
N GLU A 67 15.85 21.17 -10.74
CA GLU A 67 16.97 20.27 -10.98
C GLU A 67 18.03 20.88 -11.91
N LYS A 68 17.61 21.60 -12.96
CA LYS A 68 18.56 22.28 -13.86
C LYS A 68 19.38 23.32 -13.10
N PHE A 69 18.77 24.12 -12.24
CA PHE A 69 19.48 25.10 -11.42
C PHE A 69 20.45 24.45 -10.43
N GLU A 70 20.02 23.39 -9.73
CA GLU A 70 20.87 22.64 -8.80
C GLU A 70 22.07 21.98 -9.55
N LYS A 71 21.84 21.39 -10.74
CA LYS A 71 22.91 20.82 -11.60
C LYS A 71 23.89 21.88 -12.10
N SER A 72 23.43 23.11 -12.29
CA SER A 72 24.26 24.24 -12.72
C SER A 72 25.07 24.86 -11.57
N GLY A 73 24.92 24.34 -10.34
CA GLY A 73 25.64 24.78 -9.14
C GLY A 73 24.92 25.85 -8.33
N TYR A 74 23.69 26.24 -8.70
CA TYR A 74 22.88 27.12 -7.87
C TYR A 74 22.34 26.37 -6.66
N VAL A 75 22.27 27.07 -5.53
CA VAL A 75 21.75 26.51 -4.27
C VAL A 75 20.41 27.16 -3.96
N MET A 76 19.35 26.36 -3.94
CA MET A 76 17.99 26.86 -3.70
C MET A 76 17.85 27.48 -2.31
N SER A 77 17.01 28.51 -2.20
CA SER A 77 16.75 29.18 -0.92
C SER A 77 16.22 28.20 0.14
N GLY A 78 16.75 28.29 1.36
CA GLY A 78 16.39 27.42 2.49
C GLY A 78 17.15 26.08 2.56
N SER A 79 17.81 25.66 1.48
CA SER A 79 18.55 24.37 1.46
C SER A 79 19.82 24.36 2.33
N ARG A 80 20.35 25.51 2.74
CA ARG A 80 21.52 25.59 3.65
C ARG A 80 21.16 25.48 5.13
N HIS A 81 19.87 25.54 5.51
CA HIS A 81 19.47 25.57 6.91
C HIS A 81 19.22 24.17 7.47
N ARG A 82 20.17 23.67 8.28
CA ARG A 82 20.17 22.29 8.82
C ARG A 82 18.87 21.94 9.57
N ARG A 83 18.39 22.80 10.47
CA ARG A 83 17.19 22.53 11.28
C ARG A 83 15.92 22.47 10.43
N MET A 84 15.77 23.39 9.47
CA MET A 84 14.63 23.37 8.55
C MET A 84 14.66 22.15 7.62
N ASN A 85 15.83 21.79 7.09
CA ASN A 85 15.98 20.60 6.26
C ASN A 85 15.60 19.32 7.02
N ALA A 86 15.99 19.20 8.29
CA ALA A 86 15.60 18.05 9.10
C ALA A 86 14.08 17.97 9.29
N VAL A 87 13.42 19.10 9.55
CA VAL A 87 11.95 19.16 9.66
C VAL A 87 11.28 18.78 8.34
N ARG A 88 11.81 19.27 7.21
CA ARG A 88 11.34 18.95 5.87
C ARG A 88 11.44 17.44 5.59
N VAL A 89 12.63 16.86 5.75
CA VAL A 89 12.86 15.43 5.53
C VAL A 89 11.94 14.58 6.42
N ARG A 90 11.76 14.97 7.68
CA ARG A 90 10.81 14.29 8.57
C ARG A 90 9.38 14.32 8.04
N LYS A 91 8.91 15.47 7.55
CA LYS A 91 7.57 15.61 6.94
C LYS A 91 7.44 14.77 5.68
N GLU A 92 8.45 14.76 4.81
CA GLU A 92 8.47 13.94 3.60
C GLU A 92 8.42 12.44 3.93
N ASN A 93 9.26 11.99 4.86
CA ASN A 93 9.27 10.61 5.32
C ASN A 93 7.95 10.18 5.95
N GLN A 94 7.25 11.10 6.63
CA GLN A 94 5.93 10.81 7.20
C GLN A 94 4.87 10.54 6.13
N VAL A 95 4.92 11.26 5.01
CA VAL A 95 4.03 11.01 3.87
C VAL A 95 4.39 9.70 3.18
N ILE A 96 5.69 9.50 2.89
CA ILE A 96 6.19 8.30 2.23
C ILE A 96 5.85 7.05 3.06
N SER A 97 6.16 7.04 4.35
CA SER A 97 5.88 5.91 5.23
C SER A 97 4.38 5.62 5.34
N ALA A 98 3.54 6.66 5.35
CA ALA A 98 2.09 6.47 5.32
C ALA A 98 1.63 5.83 4.00
N GLU A 99 2.13 6.31 2.85
CA GLU A 99 1.78 5.76 1.54
C GLU A 99 2.31 4.34 1.33
N GLU A 100 3.53 4.03 1.79
CA GLU A 100 4.11 2.68 1.77
C GLU A 100 3.24 1.71 2.59
N HIS A 101 2.88 2.09 3.81
CA HIS A 101 2.02 1.28 4.66
C HIS A 101 0.64 1.05 4.02
N ARG A 102 0.07 2.07 3.38
CA ARG A 102 -1.20 1.95 2.64
C ARG A 102 -1.06 1.03 1.43
N GLY A 103 0.06 1.11 0.72
CA GLY A 103 0.39 0.21 -0.39
C GLY A 103 0.43 -1.25 0.07
N ILE A 104 1.13 -1.52 1.17
CA ILE A 104 1.23 -2.86 1.77
C ILE A 104 -0.16 -3.38 2.16
N LEU A 105 -0.95 -2.59 2.88
CA LEU A 105 -2.31 -3.00 3.28
C LEU A 105 -3.21 -3.28 2.09
N LYS A 106 -3.11 -2.48 1.02
CA LYS A 106 -3.87 -2.70 -0.21
C LYS A 106 -3.47 -4.03 -0.86
N LEU A 107 -2.18 -4.32 -0.94
CA LEU A 107 -1.68 -5.60 -1.47
C LEU A 107 -2.14 -6.79 -0.61
N GLN A 108 -2.11 -6.67 0.71
CA GLN A 108 -2.62 -7.69 1.62
C GLN A 108 -4.13 -7.93 1.44
N ALA A 109 -4.92 -6.85 1.29
CA ALA A 109 -6.35 -6.96 1.04
C ALA A 109 -6.66 -7.62 -0.32
N GLU A 110 -5.91 -7.27 -1.37
CA GLU A 110 -6.04 -7.89 -2.69
C GLU A 110 -5.66 -9.38 -2.66
N ALA A 111 -4.57 -9.74 -1.98
CA ALA A 111 -4.16 -11.12 -1.78
C ALA A 111 -5.21 -11.93 -1.01
N LYS A 112 -5.77 -11.37 0.06
CA LYS A 112 -6.85 -11.98 0.83
C LYS A 112 -8.11 -12.19 -0.02
N ALA A 113 -8.55 -11.18 -0.77
CA ALA A 113 -9.72 -11.30 -1.64
C ALA A 113 -9.51 -12.36 -2.74
N LYS A 114 -8.29 -12.51 -3.27
CA LYS A 114 -7.95 -13.57 -4.22
C LYS A 114 -8.00 -14.96 -3.56
N LYS A 115 -7.49 -15.10 -2.33
CA LYS A 115 -7.54 -16.34 -1.55
C LYS A 115 -8.98 -16.73 -1.22
N GLU A 116 -9.81 -15.78 -0.79
CA GLU A 116 -11.24 -16.00 -0.50
C GLU A 116 -12.00 -16.45 -1.75
N LYS A 117 -11.78 -15.80 -2.91
CA LYS A 117 -12.39 -16.22 -4.18
C LYS A 117 -12.01 -17.65 -4.57
N ALA A 118 -10.72 -18.00 -4.45
CA ALA A 118 -10.25 -19.36 -4.75
C ALA A 118 -10.88 -20.40 -3.81
N ILE A 119 -11.01 -20.10 -2.52
CA ILE A 119 -11.67 -20.99 -1.55
C ILE A 119 -13.16 -21.16 -1.90
N VAL A 120 -13.86 -20.09 -2.27
CA VAL A 120 -15.28 -20.15 -2.66
C VAL A 120 -15.48 -20.97 -3.94
N GLU A 121 -14.59 -20.81 -4.92
CA GLU A 121 -14.62 -21.60 -6.16
C GLU A 121 -14.39 -23.09 -5.88
N GLN A 122 -13.35 -23.43 -5.10
CA GLN A 122 -13.08 -24.80 -4.67
C GLN A 122 -14.25 -25.41 -3.88
N PHE A 123 -14.90 -24.63 -3.01
CA PHE A 123 -16.06 -25.10 -2.26
C PHE A 123 -17.26 -25.37 -3.16
N ARG A 124 -17.51 -24.52 -4.17
CA ARG A 124 -18.56 -24.76 -5.17
C ARG A 124 -18.32 -26.04 -5.95
N GLU A 125 -17.10 -26.26 -6.44
CA GLU A 125 -16.75 -27.50 -7.14
C GLU A 125 -16.93 -28.74 -6.26
N MET A 126 -16.57 -28.66 -4.97
CA MET A 126 -16.76 -29.75 -4.03
C MET A 126 -18.24 -30.06 -3.79
N VAL A 127 -19.08 -29.03 -3.63
CA VAL A 127 -20.53 -29.18 -3.45
C VAL A 127 -21.18 -29.74 -4.71
N ASP A 128 -20.77 -29.32 -5.91
CA ASP A 128 -21.26 -29.88 -7.16
C ASP A 128 -20.87 -31.36 -7.33
N GLN A 129 -19.63 -31.72 -6.98
CA GLN A 129 -19.18 -33.13 -6.98
C GLN A 129 -19.93 -33.99 -5.94
N MET A 130 -20.24 -33.44 -4.77
CA MET A 130 -20.92 -34.17 -3.70
C MET A 130 -22.44 -34.23 -3.90
N GLY A 131 -23.03 -33.19 -4.50
CA GLY A 131 -24.46 -33.10 -4.84
C GLY A 131 -24.88 -33.93 -6.05
N GLY A 132 -23.93 -34.34 -6.90
CA GLY A 132 -24.17 -35.26 -8.02
C GLY A 132 -24.30 -36.74 -7.63
N GLY A 133 -24.13 -37.10 -6.35
CA GLY A 133 -24.06 -38.49 -5.88
C GLY A 133 -25.27 -39.00 -5.08
N SER A 134 -26.31 -38.20 -4.84
CA SER A 134 -27.45 -38.60 -3.97
C SER A 134 -28.79 -38.62 -4.72
N GLY A 135 -28.87 -39.35 -5.84
CA GLY A 135 -30.11 -39.43 -6.63
C GLY A 135 -30.28 -40.69 -7.50
N SER A 136 -29.54 -41.77 -7.24
CA SER A 136 -29.71 -43.02 -8.02
C SER A 136 -29.38 -44.28 -7.20
N HIS A 137 -30.29 -44.65 -6.30
CA HIS A 137 -30.76 -46.02 -6.05
C HIS A 137 -32.02 -45.99 -5.18
#